data_AF-A0A524CRD7-F1
#
_entry.id   AF-A0A524CRD7-F1
#
_cell.length_a   1.000
_cell.length_b   1.000
_cell.length_c   1.000
_cell.angle_alpha   90.00
_cell.angle_beta   90.00
_cell.angle_gamma   90.00
#
_symmetry.space_group_name_H-M   'P 1'
#
loop_
_entity.id
_entity.type
_entity.pdbx_description
1 polymer ?
#
loop_
_entity_poly.entity_id
_entity_poly.type
_entity_poly.pdbx_seq_one_letter_code
_entity_poly.pdbx_strand_id
1 'polypeptide(L)'
;MYCLSVSGLGISLEPLLWCVKYRPRSWDEFIGQSAAISQLRGLATSGTLTNMIFFGPAGTGKSASAEVFSRELLGSNYGSNFMHLNIRDVWATPVTKAKRSVQDLAKLERKKRSRLDEYMSVIYREAKASLKARGKSRRPSRTQLLQEAIRFFASTATVSDLDVKILVLDEADALSFSMQQALRRTMELYSDICRMILITPTLAGWSPAIL
;
A
#
# COMPACT_ATOMS: atom_id res chain seq x y z
N MET A 1 7.12 29.52 2.75
CA MET A 1 7.75 28.23 3.10
C MET A 1 7.26 27.21 2.07
N TYR A 2 7.96 27.12 0.94
CA TYR A 2 7.58 26.35 -0.24
C TYR A 2 8.75 25.40 -0.59
N CYS A 3 8.47 24.23 -1.16
CA CYS A 3 9.52 23.34 -1.66
C CYS A 3 9.88 23.73 -3.09
N LEU A 4 11.17 23.99 -3.36
CA LEU A 4 11.67 24.29 -4.71
C LEU A 4 11.78 22.99 -5.50
N SER A 5 10.86 22.73 -6.43
CA SER A 5 11.10 21.76 -7.49
C SER A 5 11.54 22.50 -8.76
N VAL A 6 12.77 22.28 -9.20
CA VAL A 6 13.28 22.87 -10.44
C VAL A 6 12.80 22.03 -11.62
N SER A 7 11.78 22.51 -12.31
CA SER A 7 11.46 22.10 -13.68
C SER A 7 11.55 23.35 -14.55
N GLY A 8 12.36 23.27 -15.62
CA GLY A 8 12.86 24.40 -16.40
C GLY A 8 11.88 25.56 -16.60
N LEU A 9 12.37 26.78 -16.34
CA LEU A 9 11.76 28.08 -16.64
C LEU A 9 10.46 28.43 -15.90
N GLY A 10 10.36 28.12 -14.60
CA GLY A 10 9.37 28.74 -13.72
C GLY A 10 9.26 28.08 -12.35
N ILE A 11 9.49 28.85 -11.28
CA ILE A 11 9.26 28.41 -9.90
C ILE A 11 7.75 28.51 -9.62
N SER A 12 6.98 27.44 -9.83
CA SER A 12 5.58 27.40 -9.42
C SER A 12 5.48 27.01 -7.94
N LEU A 13 5.16 27.98 -7.09
CA LEU A 13 4.92 27.82 -5.65
C LEU A 13 3.50 27.29 -5.40
N GLU A 14 3.24 26.03 -5.71
CA GLU A 14 1.97 25.38 -5.32
C GLU A 14 1.97 25.20 -3.79
N PRO A 15 1.03 25.81 -3.04
CA PRO A 15 0.93 25.57 -1.61
C PRO A 15 0.51 24.13 -1.38
N LEU A 16 1.39 23.34 -0.74
CA LEU A 16 1.00 22.02 -0.22
C LEU A 16 -0.23 22.20 0.67
N LEU A 17 -1.27 21.40 0.42
CA LEU A 17 -2.45 21.35 1.28
C LEU A 17 -1.99 21.17 2.73
N TRP A 18 -2.59 21.91 3.67
CA TRP A 18 -2.20 21.84 5.08
C TRP A 18 -2.26 20.42 5.64
N CYS A 19 -3.21 19.61 5.17
CA CYS A 19 -3.33 18.20 5.52
C CYS A 19 -2.10 17.35 5.15
N VAL A 20 -1.39 17.70 4.08
CA VAL A 20 -0.14 17.04 3.69
C VAL A 20 1.04 17.63 4.47
N LYS A 21 1.04 18.95 4.68
CA LYS A 21 2.11 19.65 5.39
C LYS A 21 2.21 19.22 6.86
N TYR A 22 1.08 19.08 7.54
CA TYR A 22 0.99 18.74 8.96
C TYR A 22 0.61 17.27 9.21
N ARG A 23 0.78 16.40 8.21
CA ARG A 23 0.59 14.95 8.38
C ARG A 23 1.65 14.44 9.39
N PRO A 24 1.25 13.82 10.51
CA PRO A 24 2.19 13.35 11.53
C PRO A 24 3.27 12.42 10.96
N ARG A 25 4.53 12.65 11.34
CA ARG A 25 5.68 11.84 10.93
C ARG A 25 6.35 11.08 12.08
N SER A 26 6.00 11.43 13.30
CA SER A 26 6.47 10.81 14.54
C SER A 26 5.30 10.62 15.50
N TRP A 27 5.48 9.77 16.51
CA TRP A 27 4.43 9.48 17.50
C TRP A 27 4.00 10.71 18.30
N ASP A 28 4.93 11.63 18.55
CA ASP A 28 4.70 12.82 19.38
C ASP A 28 3.92 13.93 18.64
N GLU A 29 3.82 13.83 17.30
CA GLU A 29 3.03 14.75 16.46
C GLU A 29 1.53 14.41 16.42
N PHE A 30 1.13 13.22 16.90
CA PHE A 30 -0.28 12.85 16.93
C PHE A 30 -1.01 13.57 18.08
N ILE A 31 -2.14 14.19 17.74
CA ILE A 31 -2.99 14.89 18.70
C ILE A 31 -4.19 13.99 19.04
N GLY A 32 -4.36 13.68 20.34
CA GLY A 32 -5.41 12.79 20.83
C GLY A 32 -5.10 11.30 20.68
N GLN A 33 -6.04 10.42 21.05
CA GLN A 33 -5.91 8.95 20.95
C GLN A 33 -4.65 8.37 21.64
N SER A 34 -4.22 8.97 22.75
CA SER A 34 -2.97 8.62 23.45
C SER A 34 -2.87 7.14 23.83
N ALA A 35 -3.99 6.51 24.21
CA ALA A 35 -4.03 5.08 24.53
C ALA A 35 -3.67 4.20 23.31
N ALA A 36 -4.29 4.44 22.15
CA ALA A 36 -4.04 3.67 20.94
C ALA A 36 -2.62 3.89 20.41
N ILE A 37 -2.14 5.14 20.43
CA ILE A 37 -0.77 5.48 20.02
C ILE A 37 0.25 4.83 20.96
N SER A 38 0.01 4.86 22.27
CA SER A 38 0.90 4.21 23.24
C SER A 38 0.96 2.70 23.04
N GLN A 39 -0.16 2.05 22.71
CA GLN A 39 -0.19 0.63 22.38
C GLN A 39 0.57 0.34 21.09
N LEU A 40 0.33 1.10 20.02
CA LEU A 40 1.05 0.93 18.75
C LEU A 40 2.55 1.14 18.90
N ARG A 41 2.97 2.15 19.67
CA ARG A 41 4.38 2.39 20.00
C ARG A 41 4.99 1.23 20.78
N GLY A 42 4.25 0.68 21.75
CA GLY A 42 4.67 -0.51 22.50
C GLY A 42 4.82 -1.74 21.59
N LEU A 43 3.91 -1.94 20.64
CA LEU A 43 3.99 -3.02 19.65
C LEU A 43 5.16 -2.85 18.68
N ALA A 44 5.42 -1.63 18.21
CA ALA A 44 6.55 -1.33 17.36
C ALA A 44 7.89 -1.58 18.08
N THR A 45 7.96 -1.24 19.37
CA THR A 45 9.16 -1.43 20.20
C THR A 45 9.39 -2.90 20.55
N SER A 46 8.33 -3.69 20.75
CA SER A 46 8.45 -5.12 21.08
C SER A 46 8.87 -5.98 19.88
N GLY A 47 8.78 -5.45 18.66
CA GLY A 47 9.09 -6.18 17.43
C GLY A 47 8.06 -7.25 17.06
N THR A 48 7.01 -7.43 17.87
CA THR A 48 5.95 -8.41 17.61
C THR A 48 4.98 -7.83 16.59
N LEU A 49 5.11 -8.29 15.33
CA LEU A 49 4.24 -7.83 14.27
C LEU A 49 3.23 -8.90 13.88
N THR A 50 1.95 -8.54 13.98
CA THR A 50 0.82 -9.33 13.50
C THR A 50 0.08 -8.56 12.41
N ASN A 51 -0.82 -9.23 11.69
CA ASN A 51 -1.73 -8.55 10.78
C ASN A 51 -2.68 -7.66 11.61
N MET A 52 -2.88 -6.43 11.18
CA MET A 52 -3.65 -5.43 11.93
C MET A 52 -4.75 -4.82 11.07
N ILE A 53 -5.84 -4.39 11.72
CA ILE A 53 -6.91 -3.62 11.09
C ILE A 53 -7.06 -2.30 11.82
N PHE A 54 -6.85 -1.20 11.12
CA PHE A 54 -7.08 0.15 11.62
C PHE A 54 -8.43 0.63 11.11
N PHE A 55 -9.38 0.82 12.02
CA PHE A 55 -10.72 1.26 11.67
C PHE A 55 -11.15 2.54 12.41
N GLY A 56 -12.04 3.31 11.80
CA GLY A 56 -12.61 4.53 12.39
C GLY A 56 -12.86 5.64 11.36
N PRO A 57 -13.48 6.76 11.77
CA PRO A 57 -13.86 7.87 10.88
C PRO A 57 -12.70 8.43 10.04
N ALA A 58 -13.01 9.05 8.90
CA ALA A 58 -12.00 9.72 8.09
C ALA A 58 -11.30 10.85 8.88
N GLY A 59 -10.02 11.07 8.62
CA GLY A 59 -9.25 12.14 9.28
C GLY A 59 -8.74 11.84 10.69
N THR A 60 -8.95 10.63 11.23
CA THR A 60 -8.46 10.24 12.58
C THR A 60 -6.99 9.82 12.63
N GLY A 61 -6.25 9.96 11.52
CA GLY A 61 -4.82 9.66 11.48
C GLY A 61 -4.44 8.21 11.14
N LYS A 62 -5.38 7.31 10.87
CA LYS A 62 -5.12 5.87 10.59
C LYS A 62 -3.97 5.61 9.59
N SER A 63 -4.02 6.24 8.41
CA SER A 63 -2.96 6.06 7.39
C SER A 63 -1.62 6.65 7.84
N ALA A 64 -1.64 7.77 8.57
CA ALA A 64 -0.42 8.32 9.15
C ALA A 64 0.16 7.40 10.24
N SER A 65 -0.69 6.83 11.12
CA SER A 65 -0.26 5.90 12.16
C SER A 65 0.35 4.63 11.57
N ALA A 66 -0.23 4.10 10.49
CA ALA A 66 0.31 2.93 9.79
C ALA A 66 1.70 3.20 9.19
N GLU A 67 1.89 4.38 8.59
CA GLU A 67 3.20 4.80 8.07
C GLU A 67 4.22 5.00 9.18
N VAL A 68 3.87 5.71 10.26
CA VAL A 68 4.79 5.95 11.39
C VAL A 68 5.18 4.64 12.07
N PHE A 69 4.19 3.76 12.32
CA PHE A 69 4.42 2.40 12.83
C PHE A 69 5.41 1.62 11.95
N SER A 70 5.16 1.64 10.64
CA SER A 70 6.00 0.89 9.68
C SER A 70 7.41 1.45 9.58
N ARG A 71 7.57 2.77 9.71
CA ARG A 71 8.89 3.44 9.70
C ARG A 71 9.71 3.08 10.93
N GLU A 72 9.09 3.09 12.11
CA GLU A 72 9.78 2.74 13.36
C GLU A 72 10.24 1.28 13.33
N LEU A 73 9.39 0.37 12.87
CA LEU A 73 9.71 -1.05 12.89
C LEU A 73 10.69 -1.47 11.78
N LEU A 74 10.55 -0.95 10.57
CA LEU A 74 11.44 -1.32 9.45
C LEU A 74 12.75 -0.53 9.45
N GLY A 75 12.80 0.63 10.13
CA GLY A 75 13.98 1.47 10.21
C GLY A 75 14.57 1.81 8.83
N SER A 76 15.84 1.46 8.62
CA SER A 76 16.55 1.65 7.34
C SER A 76 15.93 0.89 6.17
N ASN A 77 15.23 -0.21 6.43
CA ASN A 77 14.67 -1.11 5.42
C ASN A 77 13.27 -0.69 4.97
N TYR A 78 12.72 0.40 5.52
CA TYR A 78 11.41 0.92 5.15
C TYR A 78 11.29 1.13 3.63
N GLY A 79 12.32 1.66 2.97
CA GLY A 79 12.26 1.97 1.53
C GLY A 79 12.04 0.75 0.62
N SER A 80 12.52 -0.43 1.00
CA SER A 80 12.41 -1.66 0.20
C SER A 80 11.31 -2.62 0.68
N ASN A 81 10.99 -2.58 1.97
CA ASN A 81 10.11 -3.57 2.61
C ASN A 81 8.73 -3.01 2.98
N PHE A 82 8.47 -1.73 2.70
CA PHE A 82 7.15 -1.10 2.88
C PHE A 82 6.47 -0.85 1.54
N MET A 83 5.18 -1.17 1.48
CA MET A 83 4.33 -0.67 0.41
C MET A 83 2.98 -0.21 0.95
N HIS A 84 2.55 0.96 0.46
CA HIS A 84 1.22 1.51 0.69
C HIS A 84 0.42 1.45 -0.61
N LEU A 85 -0.64 0.64 -0.63
CA LEU A 85 -1.58 0.54 -1.74
C LEU A 85 -2.94 1.07 -1.31
N ASN A 86 -3.41 2.13 -1.99
CA ASN A 86 -4.80 2.51 -1.92
C ASN A 86 -5.60 1.62 -2.89
N ILE A 87 -6.59 0.92 -2.36
CA ILE A 87 -7.37 -0.05 -3.13
C ILE A 87 -8.19 0.64 -4.22
N ARG A 88 -8.80 1.80 -3.95
CA ARG A 88 -9.61 2.54 -4.93
C ARG A 88 -8.79 3.04 -6.10
N ASP A 89 -7.56 3.49 -5.86
CA ASP A 89 -6.63 3.90 -6.92
C ASP A 89 -6.28 2.74 -7.86
N VAL A 90 -6.07 1.54 -7.29
CA VAL A 90 -5.83 0.33 -8.08
C VAL A 90 -7.06 -0.03 -8.93
N TRP A 91 -8.27 0.10 -8.39
CA TRP A 91 -9.52 -0.11 -9.14
C TRP A 91 -9.72 0.93 -10.26
N ALA A 92 -9.40 2.19 -9.99
CA ALA A 92 -9.52 3.30 -10.92
C ALA A 92 -8.51 3.22 -12.07
N THR A 93 -7.39 2.51 -11.87
CA THR A 93 -6.35 2.37 -12.89
C THR A 93 -6.89 1.68 -14.14
N PRO A 94 -6.88 2.37 -15.31
CA PRO A 94 -7.33 1.75 -16.55
C PRO A 94 -6.40 0.61 -16.95
N VAL A 95 -6.97 -0.53 -17.35
CA VAL A 95 -6.19 -1.70 -17.81
C VAL A 95 -5.30 -1.35 -19.02
N THR A 96 -5.71 -0.38 -19.84
CA THR A 96 -4.92 0.16 -20.95
C THR A 96 -3.66 0.88 -20.49
N LYS A 97 -3.71 1.52 -19.32
CA LYS A 97 -2.56 2.20 -18.69
C LYS A 97 -1.59 1.17 -18.12
N ALA A 98 -2.11 0.17 -17.41
CA ALA A 98 -1.32 -0.94 -16.86
C ALA A 98 -0.67 -1.82 -17.96
N LYS A 99 -1.22 -1.85 -19.17
CA LYS A 99 -0.61 -2.59 -20.30
C LYS A 99 0.71 -1.98 -20.79
N ARG A 100 0.95 -0.68 -20.53
CA ARG A 100 2.13 0.03 -21.06
C ARG A 100 3.41 -0.62 -20.57
N SER A 101 4.42 -0.75 -21.43
CA SER A 101 5.71 -1.23 -21.00
C SER A 101 6.41 -0.20 -20.11
N VAL A 102 7.32 -0.64 -19.25
CA VAL A 102 8.17 0.27 -18.47
C VAL A 102 8.94 1.23 -19.40
N GLN A 103 9.29 0.78 -20.61
CA GLN A 103 9.92 1.61 -21.65
C GLN A 103 8.95 2.66 -22.22
N ASP A 104 7.67 2.31 -22.42
CA ASP A 104 6.65 3.26 -22.85
C ASP A 104 6.33 4.29 -21.75
N LEU A 105 6.40 3.87 -20.48
CA LEU A 105 6.29 4.77 -19.33
C LEU A 105 7.48 5.73 -19.26
N ALA A 106 8.68 5.29 -19.66
CA ALA A 106 9.87 6.12 -19.69
C ALA A 106 9.83 7.23 -20.76
N LYS A 107 9.00 7.08 -21.79
CA LYS A 107 8.77 8.09 -22.83
C LYS A 107 7.75 9.16 -22.44
N LEU A 108 7.02 8.99 -21.34
CA LEU A 108 6.09 9.98 -20.83
C LEU A 108 6.81 11.10 -20.08
N GLU A 109 6.23 12.30 -20.10
CA GLU A 109 6.69 13.41 -19.26
C GLU A 109 6.73 13.00 -17.78
N ARG A 110 7.79 13.41 -17.06
CA ARG A 110 8.00 13.07 -15.63
C ARG A 110 6.79 13.38 -14.74
N LYS A 111 6.00 14.43 -15.06
CA LYS A 111 4.78 14.81 -14.29
C LYS A 111 3.63 13.79 -14.39
N LYS A 112 3.61 12.90 -15.39
CA LYS A 112 2.52 11.92 -15.61
C LYS A 112 2.86 10.51 -15.12
N ARG A 113 4.05 10.30 -14.55
CA ARG A 113 4.59 9.00 -14.17
C ARG A 113 4.40 8.77 -12.66
N SER A 114 3.33 8.07 -12.28
CA SER A 114 3.14 7.66 -10.89
C SER A 114 3.91 6.39 -10.59
N ARG A 115 4.44 6.24 -9.37
CA ARG A 115 5.02 4.97 -8.87
C ARG A 115 4.02 3.81 -8.99
N LEU A 116 2.73 4.11 -8.78
CA LEU A 116 1.65 3.15 -8.94
C LEU A 116 1.55 2.68 -10.40
N ASP A 117 1.76 3.54 -11.39
CA ASP A 117 1.69 3.16 -12.81
C ASP A 117 2.78 2.17 -13.18
N GLU A 118 4.01 2.40 -12.70
CA GLU A 118 5.13 1.48 -12.90
C GLU A 118 4.86 0.13 -12.25
N TYR A 119 4.39 0.15 -11.00
CA TYR A 119 4.03 -1.05 -10.27
C TYR A 119 2.94 -1.85 -11.00
N MET A 120 1.85 -1.18 -11.40
CA MET A 120 0.74 -1.82 -12.11
C MET A 120 1.14 -2.38 -13.47
N SER A 121 2.15 -1.80 -14.14
CA SER A 121 2.72 -2.38 -15.36
C SER A 121 3.48 -3.68 -15.12
N VAL A 122 4.20 -3.81 -14.00
CA VAL A 122 4.84 -5.06 -13.59
C VAL A 122 3.77 -6.10 -13.24
N ILE A 123 2.81 -5.72 -12.39
CA ILE A 123 1.71 -6.60 -11.98
C ILE A 123 0.88 -7.09 -13.17
N TYR A 124 0.60 -6.24 -14.15
CA TYR A 124 -0.14 -6.65 -15.34
C TYR A 124 0.59 -7.75 -16.14
N ARG A 125 1.92 -7.64 -16.25
CA ARG A 125 2.75 -8.65 -16.93
C ARG A 125 2.74 -9.96 -16.16
N GLU A 126 2.91 -9.89 -14.85
CA GLU A 126 2.90 -11.06 -13.97
C GLU A 126 1.55 -11.78 -13.99
N ALA A 127 0.45 -11.03 -13.82
CA ALA A 127 -0.91 -11.57 -13.88
C ALA A 127 -1.20 -12.24 -15.23
N LYS A 128 -0.71 -11.67 -16.34
CA LYS A 128 -0.85 -12.27 -17.68
C LYS A 128 -0.04 -13.56 -17.82
N ALA A 129 1.18 -13.60 -17.28
CA ALA A 129 2.01 -14.80 -17.27
C ALA A 129 1.35 -15.92 -16.44
N SER A 130 0.86 -15.60 -15.25
CA SER A 130 0.12 -16.49 -14.35
C SER A 130 -1.15 -17.05 -15.01
N LEU A 131 -1.90 -16.24 -15.76
CA LEU A 131 -3.06 -16.71 -16.53
C LEU A 131 -2.68 -17.64 -17.69
N LYS A 132 -1.60 -17.31 -18.41
CA LYS A 132 -1.09 -18.15 -19.50
C LYS A 132 -0.64 -19.52 -18.98
N ALA A 133 0.02 -19.55 -17.82
CA ALA A 133 0.41 -20.80 -17.15
C ALA A 133 -0.81 -21.66 -16.77
N ARG A 134 -1.95 -21.03 -16.47
CA ARG A 134 -3.25 -21.72 -16.21
C ARG A 134 -4.05 -22.03 -17.48
N GLY A 135 -3.44 -21.92 -18.68
CA GLY A 135 -4.10 -22.17 -19.97
C GLY A 135 -5.13 -21.12 -20.37
N LYS A 136 -5.19 -19.96 -19.71
CA LYS A 136 -6.16 -18.89 -19.99
C LYS A 136 -5.49 -17.76 -20.77
N SER A 137 -5.95 -17.50 -21.99
CA SER A 137 -5.43 -16.43 -22.86
C SER A 137 -6.17 -15.08 -22.72
N ARG A 138 -7.14 -14.99 -21.79
CA ARG A 138 -7.91 -13.76 -21.58
C ARG A 138 -7.12 -12.70 -20.82
N ARG A 139 -7.55 -11.44 -20.96
CA ARG A 139 -7.02 -10.33 -20.18
C ARG A 139 -7.33 -10.53 -18.68
N PRO A 140 -6.42 -10.14 -17.78
CA PRO A 140 -6.68 -10.22 -16.35
C PRO A 140 -7.82 -9.27 -15.97
N SER A 141 -8.72 -9.73 -15.11
CA SER A 141 -9.75 -8.89 -14.50
C SER A 141 -9.14 -7.95 -13.45
N ARG A 142 -9.85 -6.89 -13.08
CA ARG A 142 -9.39 -5.96 -12.02
C ARG A 142 -9.15 -6.68 -10.69
N THR A 143 -10.06 -7.58 -10.31
CA THR A 143 -9.91 -8.50 -9.18
C THR A 143 -8.60 -9.28 -9.25
N GLN A 144 -8.26 -9.84 -10.42
CA GLN A 144 -7.03 -10.60 -10.60
C GLN A 144 -5.79 -9.72 -10.52
N LEU A 145 -5.83 -8.49 -11.07
CA LEU A 145 -4.74 -7.54 -10.96
C LEU A 145 -4.47 -7.16 -9.50
N LEU A 146 -5.52 -6.91 -8.72
CA LEU A 146 -5.36 -6.58 -7.31
C LEU A 146 -4.86 -7.77 -6.48
N GLN A 147 -5.36 -8.98 -6.75
CA GLN A 147 -4.85 -10.21 -6.11
C GLN A 147 -3.37 -10.42 -6.43
N GLU A 148 -2.98 -10.25 -7.69
CA GLU A 148 -1.58 -10.40 -8.10
C GLU A 148 -0.71 -9.26 -7.55
N ALA A 149 -1.23 -8.04 -7.43
CA ALA A 149 -0.53 -6.93 -6.79
C ALA A 149 -0.16 -7.25 -5.33
N ILE A 150 -1.11 -7.79 -4.57
CA ILE A 150 -0.88 -8.15 -3.16
C ILE A 150 0.09 -9.35 -3.09
N ARG A 151 -0.14 -10.37 -3.91
CA ARG A 151 0.69 -11.58 -3.95
C ARG A 151 2.13 -11.26 -4.35
N PHE A 152 2.35 -10.48 -5.40
CA PHE A 152 3.67 -10.17 -5.92
C PHE A 152 4.55 -9.48 -4.86
N PHE A 153 3.99 -8.53 -4.11
CA PHE A 153 4.72 -7.90 -3.02
C PHE A 153 5.07 -8.88 -1.91
N ALA A 154 4.08 -9.66 -1.47
CA ALA A 154 4.23 -10.62 -0.40
C ALA A 154 5.24 -11.73 -0.75
N SER A 155 5.33 -12.12 -2.03
CA SER A 155 6.22 -13.18 -2.51
C SER A 155 7.62 -12.73 -2.90
N THR A 156 7.85 -11.42 -3.08
CA THR A 156 9.18 -10.93 -3.45
C THR A 156 10.15 -11.22 -2.29
N ALA A 157 11.44 -11.47 -2.57
CA ALA A 157 12.44 -11.63 -1.51
C ALA A 157 12.65 -10.33 -0.71
N THR A 158 13.00 -10.43 0.57
CA THR A 158 13.55 -9.31 1.36
C THR A 158 15.03 -9.12 1.00
N VAL A 159 15.53 -7.90 1.10
CA VAL A 159 16.96 -7.58 0.85
C VAL A 159 17.75 -7.53 2.17
N SER A 160 17.08 -7.73 3.32
CA SER A 160 17.59 -7.40 4.65
C SER A 160 17.49 -8.56 5.65
N ASP A 161 18.34 -8.54 6.68
CA ASP A 161 18.35 -9.46 7.84
C ASP A 161 17.07 -9.40 8.70
N LEU A 162 16.25 -8.36 8.56
CA LEU A 162 14.87 -8.35 9.05
C LEU A 162 13.98 -8.93 7.95
N ASP A 163 13.48 -10.15 8.18
CA ASP A 163 12.69 -10.93 7.22
C ASP A 163 11.25 -10.41 7.00
N VAL A 164 10.89 -9.25 7.57
CA VAL A 164 9.50 -8.78 7.60
C VAL A 164 9.26 -7.63 6.62
N LYS A 165 8.20 -7.78 5.84
CA LYS A 165 7.60 -6.76 4.97
C LYS A 165 6.29 -6.26 5.56
N ILE A 166 5.98 -5.00 5.29
CA ILE A 166 4.70 -4.41 5.67
C ILE A 166 3.97 -3.93 4.43
N LEU A 167 2.78 -4.48 4.22
CA LEU A 167 1.83 -4.05 3.20
C LEU A 167 0.66 -3.33 3.85
N VAL A 168 0.54 -2.03 3.59
CA VAL A 168 -0.63 -1.25 3.99
C VAL A 168 -1.63 -1.25 2.85
N LEU A 169 -2.85 -1.71 3.13
CA LEU A 169 -3.99 -1.65 2.22
C LEU A 169 -4.95 -0.57 2.70
N ASP A 170 -4.91 0.60 2.07
CA ASP A 170 -5.77 1.74 2.41
C ASP A 170 -7.10 1.68 1.63
N GLU A 171 -8.16 2.17 2.26
CA GLU A 171 -9.55 2.06 1.78
C GLU A 171 -9.95 0.61 1.46
N ALA A 172 -9.61 -0.29 2.39
CA ALA A 172 -9.85 -1.72 2.25
C ALA A 172 -11.34 -2.09 2.28
N ASP A 173 -12.25 -1.17 2.62
CA ASP A 173 -13.70 -1.27 2.40
C ASP A 173 -14.08 -1.43 0.92
N ALA A 174 -13.20 -1.01 0.00
CA ALA A 174 -13.40 -1.21 -1.44
C ALA A 174 -13.15 -2.67 -1.91
N LEU A 175 -12.75 -3.57 -1.02
CA LEU A 175 -12.56 -4.99 -1.35
C LEU A 175 -13.89 -5.73 -1.42
N SER A 176 -14.13 -6.42 -2.54
CA SER A 176 -15.26 -7.36 -2.64
C SER A 176 -15.09 -8.58 -1.72
N PHE A 177 -16.17 -9.27 -1.40
CA PHE A 177 -16.10 -10.50 -0.58
C PHE A 177 -15.15 -11.56 -1.15
N SER A 178 -15.14 -11.76 -2.47
CA SER A 178 -14.20 -12.67 -3.14
C SER A 178 -12.74 -12.23 -3.01
N MET A 179 -12.47 -10.92 -3.01
CA MET A 179 -11.15 -10.35 -2.78
C MET A 179 -10.72 -10.56 -1.33
N GLN A 180 -11.63 -10.34 -0.38
CA GLN A 180 -11.41 -10.60 1.04
C GLN A 180 -11.00 -12.07 1.26
N GLN A 181 -11.72 -13.04 0.69
CA GLN A 181 -11.34 -14.46 0.82
C GLN A 181 -9.96 -14.78 0.21
N ALA A 182 -9.62 -14.16 -0.93
CA ALA A 182 -8.30 -14.32 -1.53
C ALA A 182 -7.18 -13.67 -0.70
N LEU A 183 -7.48 -12.51 -0.11
CA LEU A 183 -6.60 -11.78 0.78
C LEU A 183 -6.30 -12.61 2.03
N ARG A 184 -7.32 -13.19 2.68
CA ARG A 184 -7.16 -14.10 3.82
C ARG A 184 -6.13 -15.20 3.53
N ARG A 185 -6.28 -15.91 2.42
CA ARG A 185 -5.34 -16.98 2.03
C ARG A 185 -3.92 -16.46 1.86
N THR A 186 -3.78 -15.24 1.33
CA THR A 186 -2.47 -14.60 1.11
C THR A 186 -1.85 -14.16 2.45
N MET A 187 -2.67 -13.65 3.36
CA MET A 187 -2.26 -13.31 4.73
C MET A 187 -1.78 -14.53 5.51
N GLU A 188 -2.45 -15.68 5.35
CA GLU A 188 -2.05 -16.95 5.98
C GLU A 188 -0.73 -17.47 5.37
N LEU A 189 -0.66 -17.56 4.03
CA LEU A 189 0.46 -18.15 3.30
C LEU A 189 1.77 -17.39 3.48
N TYR A 190 1.72 -16.06 3.54
CA TYR A 190 2.91 -15.21 3.66
C TYR A 190 3.04 -14.58 5.05
N SER A 191 2.39 -15.13 6.07
CA SER A 191 2.39 -14.54 7.42
C SER A 191 3.81 -14.36 7.98
N ASP A 192 4.75 -15.27 7.69
CA ASP A 192 6.12 -15.18 8.19
C ASP A 192 6.93 -14.03 7.55
N ILE A 193 6.65 -13.71 6.29
CA ILE A 193 7.45 -12.78 5.48
C ILE A 193 6.77 -11.42 5.36
N CYS A 194 5.45 -11.41 5.25
CA CYS A 194 4.68 -10.22 4.94
C CYS A 194 3.52 -10.07 5.92
N ARG A 195 3.47 -8.89 6.53
CA ARG A 195 2.43 -8.49 7.44
C ARG A 195 1.58 -7.41 6.81
N MET A 196 0.28 -7.49 7.02
CA MET A 196 -0.69 -6.62 6.37
C MET A 196 -1.38 -5.72 7.39
N ILE A 197 -1.47 -4.44 7.07
CA ILE A 197 -2.25 -3.45 7.82
C ILE A 197 -3.40 -3.00 6.92
N LEU A 198 -4.62 -3.33 7.33
CA LEU A 198 -5.84 -2.99 6.60
C LEU A 198 -6.43 -1.72 7.19
N ILE A 199 -6.66 -0.69 6.37
CA ILE A 199 -7.28 0.55 6.82
C ILE A 199 -8.68 0.64 6.23
N THR A 200 -9.68 0.83 7.09
CA THR A 200 -11.08 0.89 6.68
C THR A 200 -11.84 1.94 7.52
N PRO A 201 -12.85 2.63 6.98
CA PRO A 201 -13.69 3.50 7.80
C PRO A 201 -14.56 2.72 8.80
N THR A 202 -15.01 1.52 8.42
CA THR A 202 -15.91 0.66 9.21
C THR A 202 -15.56 -0.82 9.05
N LEU A 203 -15.89 -1.63 10.06
CA LEU A 203 -15.80 -3.09 9.98
C LEU A 203 -17.07 -3.72 9.38
N ALA A 204 -18.12 -2.93 9.14
CA ALA A 204 -19.32 -3.42 8.49
C ALA A 204 -19.01 -3.92 7.07
N GLY A 205 -19.47 -5.13 6.73
CA GLY A 205 -19.24 -5.75 5.42
C GLY A 205 -17.92 -6.53 5.28
N TRP A 206 -17.13 -6.62 6.34
CA TRP A 206 -15.98 -7.52 6.39
C TRP A 206 -16.42 -8.95 6.67
N SER A 207 -15.81 -9.91 5.98
CA SER A 207 -15.98 -11.32 6.29
C SER A 207 -15.45 -11.61 7.70
N PRO A 208 -16.21 -12.35 8.54
CA PRO A 208 -15.74 -12.79 9.87
C PRO A 208 -14.45 -13.61 9.84
N ALA A 209 -14.03 -14.03 8.65
CA ALA A 209 -12.80 -14.79 8.44
C ALA A 209 -11.53 -13.92 8.42
N ILE A 210 -11.67 -12.59 8.32
CA ILE A 210 -10.55 -11.64 8.33
C ILE A 210 -10.50 -10.83 9.63
N LEU A 211 -11.67 -10.61 10.25
CA LEU A 211 -11.78 -10.03 11.58
C LEU A 211 -11.26 -11.02 12.62
#